data_AF-A0A7V9W3G4-F1
#
_entry.id   AF-A0A7V9W3G4-F1
#
_cell.length_a   1.000
_cell.length_b   1.000
_cell.length_c   1.000
_cell.angle_alpha   90.00
_cell.angle_beta   90.00
_cell.angle_gamma   90.00
#
_symmetry.space_group_name_H-M   'P 1'
#
loop_
_entity.id
_entity.type
_entity.pdbx_description
1 polymer ?
#
loop_
_entity_poly.entity_id
_entity_poly.type
_entity_poly.pdbx_seq_one_letter_code
_entity_poly.pdbx_strand_id
1 'polypeptide(L)'
;MSVLSRLQRTVDPLHGATHEEKSAFDTWYLQAKIPLIRYIALLTALLYFIYAAVQVSIAPNLVELRIALHGFFVPFLLVTISAMTLSSALYRPMVALLMVAPVLAAIASLYLNVGQGQFPLYAPELYLILIWTFTTSGLRLCQAAISASSALVVILATTILVPQERGFLYLHLLYILAAFSFGILNALILEKAHKAMFLQQRRLAHLASVDGLTGLWNRHTIEALFDEECERASRYGTPLSVILLDIDHFKQVNDKHGHIVGDSVLKQFASLLRDNLRSVDQVGRLGGEEFLIVLPETDLLQAQAAASLLQERISALDFARAGHCTASFGVTQYHPDEERLVVINRADRALYKAKAKGRNRIEVMPCTVDGCKPCAAIAPRRSGTLNR
;
A
#
# COMPACT_ATOMS: atom_id res chain seq x y z
N MET A 1 -9.40 -17.62 21.71
CA MET A 1 -8.06 -16.96 21.75
C MET A 1 -7.53 -16.99 23.17
N SER A 2 -6.38 -17.64 23.40
CA SER A 2 -5.72 -17.72 24.71
C SER A 2 -5.23 -16.34 25.18
N VAL A 3 -5.08 -16.13 26.48
CA VAL A 3 -4.51 -14.89 27.06
C VAL A 3 -3.13 -14.57 26.46
N LEU A 4 -2.31 -15.61 26.24
CA LEU A 4 -1.01 -15.52 25.57
C LEU A 4 -1.11 -14.94 24.15
N SER A 5 -2.09 -15.39 23.35
CA SER A 5 -2.28 -14.87 21.98
C SER A 5 -2.69 -13.40 21.96
N ARG A 6 -3.43 -12.93 22.99
CA ARG A 6 -3.77 -11.50 23.12
C ARG A 6 -2.53 -10.69 23.48
N LEU A 7 -1.75 -11.15 24.44
CA LEU A 7 -0.49 -10.52 24.86
C LEU A 7 0.50 -10.41 23.69
N GLN A 8 0.64 -11.46 22.89
CA GLN A 8 1.50 -11.45 21.70
C GLN A 8 1.04 -10.43 20.67
N ARG A 9 -0.26 -10.29 20.43
CA ARG A 9 -0.81 -9.25 19.53
C ARG A 9 -0.66 -7.83 20.08
N THR A 10 -0.67 -7.65 21.39
CA THR A 10 -0.40 -6.32 21.98
C THR A 10 1.05 -5.89 21.79
N VAL A 11 1.99 -6.83 21.73
CA VAL A 11 3.42 -6.57 21.52
C VAL A 11 3.75 -6.45 20.03
N ASP A 12 3.22 -7.36 19.21
CA ASP A 12 3.39 -7.36 17.76
C ASP A 12 2.03 -7.38 17.06
N PRO A 13 1.56 -6.23 16.54
CA PRO A 13 0.26 -6.16 15.86
C PRO A 13 0.11 -7.12 14.68
N LEU A 14 1.22 -7.53 14.05
CA LEU A 14 1.23 -8.49 12.94
C LEU A 14 1.36 -9.95 13.40
N HIS A 15 1.25 -10.23 14.70
CA HIS A 15 1.32 -11.58 15.21
C HIS A 15 0.17 -12.45 14.69
N GLY A 16 0.51 -13.51 13.95
CA GLY A 16 -0.43 -14.40 13.27
C GLY A 16 -0.90 -13.91 11.90
N ALA A 17 -0.34 -12.81 11.37
CA ALA A 17 -0.60 -12.36 9.99
C ALA A 17 -0.04 -13.35 8.96
N THR A 18 -0.68 -13.41 7.79
CA THR A 18 -0.24 -14.30 6.70
C THR A 18 1.10 -13.85 6.11
N HIS A 19 1.74 -14.71 5.32
CA HIS A 19 2.99 -14.37 4.64
C HIS A 19 2.81 -13.18 3.68
N GLU A 20 1.69 -13.14 2.95
CA GLU A 20 1.36 -12.03 2.05
C GLU A 20 1.19 -10.71 2.81
N GLU A 21 0.52 -10.72 3.96
CA GLU A 21 0.34 -9.52 4.78
C GLU A 21 1.67 -8.98 5.31
N LYS A 22 2.58 -9.88 5.70
CA LYS A 22 3.94 -9.52 6.14
C LYS A 22 4.76 -8.94 4.98
N SER A 23 4.67 -9.53 3.80
CA SER A 23 5.35 -9.03 2.59
C SER A 23 4.80 -7.66 2.15
N ALA A 24 3.49 -7.45 2.24
CA ALA A 24 2.85 -6.18 1.98
C ALA A 24 3.27 -5.11 3.00
N PHE A 25 3.33 -5.46 4.29
CA PHE A 25 3.88 -4.58 5.32
C PHE A 25 5.34 -4.23 5.03
N ASP A 26 6.17 -5.20 4.66
CA ASP A 26 7.57 -4.97 4.34
C ASP A 26 7.73 -3.97 3.20
N THR A 27 6.96 -4.13 2.13
CA THR A 27 6.99 -3.22 0.97
C THR A 27 6.52 -1.80 1.34
N TRP A 28 5.40 -1.69 2.05
CA TRP A 28 4.88 -0.42 2.54
C TRP A 28 5.86 0.29 3.49
N TYR A 29 6.46 -0.47 4.40
CA TYR A 29 7.42 0.04 5.38
C TYR A 29 8.67 0.58 4.70
N LEU A 30 9.17 -0.11 3.65
CA LEU A 30 10.30 0.35 2.85
C LEU A 30 10.03 1.69 2.17
N GLN A 31 8.87 1.83 1.53
CA GLN A 31 8.48 3.07 0.84
C GLN A 31 8.42 4.25 1.81
N ALA A 32 7.90 4.05 3.03
CA ALA A 32 7.85 5.08 4.06
C ALA A 32 9.25 5.45 4.63
N LYS A 33 10.16 4.48 4.75
CA LYS A 33 11.47 4.68 5.39
C LYS A 33 12.56 5.23 4.48
N ILE A 34 12.53 4.94 3.19
CA ILE A 34 13.56 5.38 2.23
C ILE A 34 13.76 6.92 2.25
N PRO A 35 12.71 7.75 2.15
CA PRO A 35 12.86 9.21 2.24
C PRO A 35 13.41 9.67 3.59
N LEU A 36 12.95 9.05 4.69
CA LEU A 36 13.40 9.36 6.04
C LEU A 36 14.91 9.13 6.19
N ILE A 37 15.40 7.96 5.75
CA ILE A 37 16.83 7.61 5.77
C ILE A 37 17.64 8.64 4.98
N ARG A 38 17.16 9.03 3.80
CA ARG A 38 17.83 10.03 2.94
C ARG A 38 18.04 11.36 3.65
N TYR A 39 16.97 11.93 4.20
CA TYR A 39 17.04 13.25 4.83
C TYR A 39 17.84 13.22 6.13
N ILE A 40 17.69 12.17 6.94
CA ILE A 40 18.44 12.02 8.19
C ILE A 40 19.93 11.83 7.92
N ALA A 41 20.30 11.02 6.93
CA ALA A 41 21.70 10.83 6.56
C ALA A 41 22.34 12.14 6.09
N LEU A 42 21.66 12.94 5.26
CA LEU A 42 22.16 14.26 4.83
C LEU A 42 22.29 15.24 6.00
N LEU A 43 21.29 15.31 6.88
CA LEU A 43 21.35 16.17 8.06
C LEU A 43 22.50 15.76 8.99
N THR A 44 22.67 14.46 9.20
CA THR A 44 23.73 13.91 10.07
C THR A 44 25.10 14.15 9.45
N ALA A 45 25.24 14.05 8.13
CA ALA A 45 26.47 14.41 7.41
C ALA A 45 26.84 15.89 7.61
N LEU A 46 25.85 16.79 7.48
CA LEU A 46 26.05 18.22 7.72
C LEU A 46 26.46 18.50 9.17
N LEU A 47 25.80 17.86 10.14
CA LEU A 47 26.14 18.02 11.56
C LEU A 47 27.55 17.50 11.86
N TYR A 48 28.00 16.40 11.25
CA TYR A 48 29.37 15.90 11.37
C TYR A 48 30.40 16.87 10.78
N PHE A 49 30.08 17.52 9.66
CA PHE A 49 30.95 18.55 9.08
C PHE A 49 31.13 19.74 10.04
N ILE A 50 30.04 20.23 10.64
CA ILE A 50 30.08 21.29 11.65
C ILE A 50 30.85 20.82 12.89
N TYR A 51 30.59 19.59 13.34
CA TYR A 51 31.24 18.99 14.49
C TYR A 51 32.76 18.91 14.30
N ALA A 52 33.24 18.49 13.12
CA ALA A 52 34.66 18.45 12.80
C ALA A 52 35.33 19.84 12.89
N ALA A 53 34.68 20.88 12.37
CA ALA A 53 35.19 22.26 12.47
C ALA A 53 35.30 22.75 13.93
N VAL A 54 34.30 22.42 14.75
CA VAL A 54 34.32 22.73 16.20
C VAL A 54 35.41 21.94 16.91
N GLN A 55 35.55 20.64 16.63
CA GLN A 55 36.56 19.79 17.27
C GLN A 55 37.99 20.32 17.04
N VAL A 56 38.31 20.75 15.82
CA VAL A 56 39.64 21.31 15.48
C VAL A 56 39.95 22.58 16.28
N SER A 57 38.91 23.34 16.64
CA SER A 57 39.06 24.57 17.44
C SER A 57 39.30 24.28 18.93
N ILE A 58 38.90 23.11 19.43
CA ILE A 58 38.96 22.75 20.85
C ILE A 58 40.20 21.90 21.18
N ALA A 59 40.55 20.93 20.32
CA ALA A 59 41.68 20.04 20.53
C ALA A 59 42.72 20.17 19.40
N PRO A 60 43.94 20.65 19.71
CA PRO A 60 45.02 20.77 18.73
C PRO A 60 45.71 19.43 18.40
N ASN A 61 45.35 18.34 19.09
CA ASN A 61 45.93 17.02 18.85
C ASN A 61 45.21 16.27 17.71
N LEU A 62 45.97 15.62 16.83
CA LEU A 62 45.48 14.78 15.74
C LEU A 62 44.54 15.51 14.76
N VAL A 63 44.75 16.80 14.52
CA VAL A 63 43.88 17.67 13.69
C VAL A 63 43.62 17.06 12.31
N GLU A 64 44.67 16.62 11.61
CA GLU A 64 44.54 16.00 10.27
C GLU A 64 43.63 14.77 10.31
N LEU A 65 43.80 13.91 11.33
CA LEU A 65 43.01 12.70 11.47
C LEU A 65 41.56 12.99 11.87
N ARG A 66 41.30 14.01 12.69
CA ARG A 66 39.94 14.46 13.04
C ARG A 66 39.19 14.96 11.81
N ILE A 67 39.86 15.77 10.99
CA ILE A 67 39.29 16.25 9.71
C ILE A 67 39.04 15.08 8.77
N ALA A 68 40.00 14.14 8.65
CA ALA A 68 39.84 12.98 7.78
C ALA A 68 38.66 12.09 8.20
N LEU A 69 38.52 11.77 9.49
CA LEU A 69 37.47 10.86 9.98
C LEU A 69 36.10 11.55 10.10
N HIS A 70 36.01 12.66 10.85
CA HIS A 70 34.73 13.33 11.13
C HIS A 70 34.34 14.36 10.06
N GLY A 71 35.31 14.99 9.39
CA GLY A 71 35.05 16.01 8.37
C GLY A 71 34.83 15.44 6.97
N PHE A 72 35.44 14.29 6.65
CA PHE A 72 35.34 13.65 5.34
C PHE A 72 34.70 12.26 5.39
N PHE A 73 35.29 11.29 6.09
CA PHE A 73 34.89 9.89 5.99
C PHE A 73 33.43 9.66 6.43
N VAL A 74 33.05 10.11 7.63
CA VAL A 74 31.68 9.94 8.14
C VAL A 74 30.65 10.68 7.29
N PRO A 75 30.83 11.98 6.94
CA PRO A 75 29.93 12.66 6.01
C PRO A 75 29.83 11.99 4.64
N PHE A 76 30.96 11.56 4.05
CA PHE A 76 30.97 10.86 2.77
C PHE A 76 30.19 9.55 2.82
N LEU A 77 30.37 8.77 3.90
CA LEU A 77 29.62 7.53 4.14
C LEU A 77 28.11 7.79 4.21
N LEU A 78 27.69 8.83 4.95
CA LEU A 78 26.29 9.20 5.09
C LEU A 78 25.68 9.75 3.79
N VAL A 79 26.42 10.54 3.02
CA VAL A 79 26.01 11.00 1.68
C VAL A 79 25.89 9.82 0.72
N THR A 80 26.79 8.84 0.81
CA THR A 80 26.71 7.61 0.02
C THR A 80 25.45 6.81 0.37
N ILE A 81 25.16 6.60 1.66
CA ILE A 81 23.91 5.97 2.12
C ILE A 81 22.71 6.72 1.57
N SER A 82 22.71 8.05 1.63
CA SER A 82 21.65 8.90 1.08
C SER A 82 21.49 8.72 -0.43
N ALA A 83 22.57 8.72 -1.20
CA ALA A 83 22.52 8.50 -2.66
C ALA A 83 21.99 7.11 -3.02
N MET A 84 22.35 6.07 -2.26
CA MET A 84 21.86 4.70 -2.48
C MET A 84 20.34 4.58 -2.34
N THR A 85 19.68 5.47 -1.58
CA THR A 85 18.20 5.51 -1.47
C THR A 85 17.50 5.84 -2.80
N LEU A 86 18.22 6.29 -3.83
CA LEU A 86 17.66 6.61 -5.14
C LEU A 86 17.46 5.37 -6.02
N SER A 87 18.07 4.23 -5.67
CA SER A 87 17.99 2.99 -6.43
C SER A 87 17.51 1.83 -5.57
N SER A 88 16.41 1.19 -5.97
CA SER A 88 15.89 -0.01 -5.29
C SER A 88 16.89 -1.18 -5.30
N ALA A 89 17.74 -1.27 -6.33
CA ALA A 89 18.78 -2.30 -6.44
C ALA A 89 19.86 -2.17 -5.34
N LEU A 90 20.09 -0.95 -4.84
CA LEU A 90 21.09 -0.66 -3.81
C LEU A 90 20.53 -0.73 -2.39
N TYR A 91 19.27 -1.11 -2.20
CA TYR A 91 18.65 -1.13 -0.88
C TYR A 91 19.35 -2.07 0.11
N ARG A 92 19.64 -3.32 -0.28
CA ARG A 92 20.32 -4.28 0.59
C ARG A 92 21.73 -3.82 1.00
N PRO A 93 22.63 -3.41 0.07
CA PRO A 93 23.93 -2.92 0.47
C PRO A 93 23.84 -1.62 1.29
N MET A 94 22.87 -0.75 1.03
CA MET A 94 22.65 0.46 1.82
C MET A 94 22.32 0.13 3.29
N VAL A 95 21.42 -0.82 3.54
CA VAL A 95 21.07 -1.25 4.90
C VAL A 95 22.27 -1.90 5.60
N ALA A 96 23.04 -2.74 4.91
CA ALA A 96 24.25 -3.34 5.47
C ALA A 96 25.24 -2.25 5.90
N LEU A 97 25.45 -1.23 5.05
CA LEU A 97 26.30 -0.10 5.34
C LEU A 97 25.80 0.72 6.55
N LEU A 98 24.49 0.96 6.60
CA LEU A 98 23.82 1.68 7.68
C LEU A 98 23.87 0.93 9.03
N MET A 99 23.91 -0.41 9.02
CA MET A 99 24.12 -1.22 10.23
C MET A 99 25.55 -1.14 10.76
N VAL A 100 26.53 -1.00 9.87
CA VAL A 100 27.96 -0.97 10.24
C VAL A 100 28.42 0.44 10.62
N ALA A 101 27.85 1.47 10.00
CA ALA A 101 28.26 2.87 10.17
C ALA A 101 28.31 3.35 11.64
N PRO A 102 27.32 3.07 12.52
CA PRO A 102 27.37 3.48 13.93
C PRO A 102 28.53 2.85 14.70
N VAL A 103 28.86 1.59 14.39
CA VAL A 103 29.96 0.87 15.03
C VAL A 103 31.30 1.49 14.62
N LEU A 104 31.48 1.80 13.32
CA LEU A 104 32.68 2.47 12.83
C LEU A 104 32.83 3.88 13.40
N ALA A 105 31.72 4.64 13.51
CA ALA A 105 31.72 5.97 14.12
C ALA A 105 32.13 5.89 15.61
N ALA A 106 31.61 4.92 16.35
CA ALA A 106 31.99 4.71 17.75
C ALA A 106 33.48 4.35 17.89
N ILE A 107 33.99 3.45 17.03
CA ILE A 107 35.43 3.09 17.01
C ILE A 107 36.29 4.32 16.70
N ALA A 108 35.92 5.12 15.69
CA ALA A 108 36.64 6.33 15.33
C ALA A 108 36.67 7.36 16.47
N SER A 109 35.51 7.61 17.10
CA SER A 109 35.39 8.53 18.23
C SER A 109 36.20 8.07 19.44
N LEU A 110 36.19 6.77 19.77
CA LEU A 110 37.00 6.21 20.85
C LEU A 110 38.49 6.32 20.53
N TYR A 111 38.92 5.96 19.31
CA TYR A 111 40.32 6.03 18.89
C TYR A 111 40.90 7.45 19.00
N LEU A 112 40.13 8.47 18.65
CA LEU A 112 40.57 9.86 18.69
C LEU A 112 40.65 10.47 20.09
N ASN A 113 39.86 9.97 21.04
CA ASN A 113 39.60 10.69 22.29
C ASN A 113 39.95 9.90 23.56
N VAL A 114 39.96 8.57 23.52
CA VAL A 114 40.24 7.75 24.71
C VAL A 114 41.70 7.89 25.13
N GLY A 115 41.94 7.95 26.44
CA GLY A 115 43.27 8.15 27.01
C GLY A 115 43.80 9.59 26.93
N GLN A 116 43.04 10.50 26.28
CA GLN A 116 43.31 11.93 26.28
C GLN A 116 42.62 12.57 27.50
N GLY A 117 43.25 13.56 28.13
CA GLY A 117 42.69 14.26 29.30
C GLY A 117 41.35 14.98 29.05
N GLN A 118 40.96 15.15 27.79
CA GLN A 118 39.73 15.80 27.36
C GLN A 118 38.60 14.83 26.94
N PHE A 119 38.77 13.51 27.12
CA PHE A 119 37.75 12.51 26.73
C PHE A 119 36.31 12.85 27.18
N PRO A 120 36.07 13.39 28.40
CA PRO A 120 34.72 13.74 28.83
C PRO A 120 33.97 14.71 27.92
N LEU A 121 34.67 15.60 27.19
CA LEU A 121 34.06 16.54 26.24
C LEU A 121 33.52 15.86 24.98
N TYR A 122 34.07 14.70 24.62
CA TYR A 122 33.75 13.97 23.39
C TYR A 122 32.81 12.78 23.63
N ALA A 123 32.71 12.29 24.86
CA ALA A 123 31.81 11.21 25.24
C ALA A 123 30.33 11.38 24.81
N PRO A 124 29.74 12.61 24.77
CA PRO A 124 28.38 12.81 24.26
C PRO A 124 28.13 12.27 22.84
N GLU A 125 29.16 12.24 21.98
CA GLU A 125 29.05 11.67 20.63
C GLU A 125 28.66 10.19 20.69
N LEU A 126 29.23 9.41 21.61
CA LEU A 126 28.96 7.99 21.76
C LEU A 126 27.49 7.72 22.16
N TYR A 127 26.93 8.56 23.04
CA TYR A 127 25.53 8.45 23.43
C TYR A 127 24.60 8.80 22.27
N LEU A 128 24.96 9.83 21.48
CA LEU A 128 24.24 10.20 20.28
C LEU A 128 24.28 9.09 19.23
N ILE A 129 25.41 8.41 19.04
CA ILE A 129 25.50 7.25 18.12
C ILE A 129 24.52 6.15 18.54
N LEU A 130 24.48 5.79 19.84
CA LEU A 130 23.57 4.76 20.34
C LEU A 130 22.10 5.15 20.14
N ILE A 131 21.71 6.36 20.57
CA ILE A 131 20.32 6.80 20.44
C ILE A 131 19.92 7.00 18.98
N TRP A 132 20.82 7.51 18.13
CA TRP A 132 20.59 7.73 16.70
C TRP A 132 20.33 6.39 15.99
N THR A 133 21.11 5.35 16.33
CA THR A 133 20.95 4.01 15.75
C THR A 133 19.55 3.45 15.96
N PHE A 134 18.93 3.69 17.11
CA PHE A 134 17.57 3.25 17.40
C PHE A 134 16.48 4.17 16.85
N THR A 135 16.67 5.48 16.98
CA THR A 135 15.58 6.45 16.82
C THR A 135 15.48 7.04 15.43
N THR A 136 16.61 7.24 14.75
CA THR A 136 16.69 8.07 13.54
C THR A 136 17.30 7.33 12.35
N SER A 137 18.12 6.30 12.56
CA SER A 137 18.77 5.56 11.47
C SER A 137 17.82 5.03 10.39
N GLY A 138 16.57 4.72 10.76
CA GLY A 138 15.59 4.08 9.87
C GLY A 138 15.72 2.56 9.78
N LEU A 139 16.64 1.96 10.54
CA LEU A 139 16.79 0.52 10.68
C LEU A 139 15.55 -0.10 11.36
N ARG A 140 15.27 -1.37 11.03
CA ARG A 140 14.27 -2.17 11.77
C ARG A 140 14.79 -2.47 13.18
N LEU A 141 13.90 -2.73 14.13
CA LEU A 141 14.28 -2.99 15.53
C LEU A 141 15.39 -4.03 15.68
N CYS A 142 15.30 -5.18 15.02
CA CYS A 142 16.34 -6.21 15.10
C CYS A 142 17.68 -5.70 14.54
N GLN A 143 17.66 -4.96 13.43
CA GLN A 143 18.86 -4.40 12.81
C GLN A 143 19.50 -3.32 13.68
N ALA A 144 18.69 -2.40 14.20
CA ALA A 144 19.11 -1.36 15.14
C ALA A 144 19.66 -1.97 16.43
N ALA A 145 19.00 -3.00 16.98
CA ALA A 145 19.45 -3.70 18.18
C ALA A 145 20.81 -4.38 17.98
N ILE A 146 21.02 -5.05 16.84
CA ILE A 146 22.31 -5.67 16.53
C ILE A 146 23.41 -4.61 16.40
N SER A 147 23.14 -3.55 15.63
CA SER A 147 24.11 -2.46 15.40
C SER A 147 24.46 -1.73 16.70
N ALA A 148 23.46 -1.28 17.45
CA ALA A 148 23.66 -0.57 18.71
C ALA A 148 24.31 -1.45 19.78
N SER A 149 23.95 -2.74 19.88
CA SER A 149 24.62 -3.66 20.82
C SER A 149 26.09 -3.87 20.45
N SER A 150 26.41 -3.94 19.16
CA SER A 150 27.80 -4.04 18.70
C SER A 150 28.60 -2.80 19.07
N ALA A 151 28.04 -1.61 18.83
CA ALA A 151 28.66 -0.34 19.25
C ALA A 151 28.82 -0.26 20.79
N LEU A 152 27.78 -0.68 21.54
CA LEU A 152 27.79 -0.71 23.00
C LEU A 152 28.93 -1.58 23.54
N VAL A 153 29.12 -2.77 22.98
CA VAL A 153 30.21 -3.68 23.39
C VAL A 153 31.58 -3.00 23.22
N VAL A 154 31.80 -2.34 22.09
CA VAL A 154 33.07 -1.62 21.83
C VAL A 154 33.27 -0.46 22.84
N ILE A 155 32.22 0.32 23.10
CA ILE A 155 32.25 1.44 24.06
C ILE A 155 32.56 0.93 25.47
N LEU A 156 31.86 -0.12 25.92
CA LEU A 156 32.06 -0.70 27.26
C LEU A 156 33.45 -1.33 27.41
N ALA A 157 33.90 -2.09 26.41
CA ALA A 157 35.24 -2.69 26.43
C ALA A 157 36.32 -1.61 26.59
N THR A 158 36.23 -0.54 25.81
CA THR A 158 37.21 0.56 25.86
C THR A 158 37.16 1.33 27.19
N THR A 159 35.94 1.56 27.71
CA THR A 159 35.71 2.23 28.99
C THR A 159 36.32 1.46 30.17
N ILE A 160 36.29 0.12 30.12
CA ILE A 160 36.82 -0.75 31.19
C ILE A 160 38.33 -0.90 31.07
N LEU A 161 38.86 -1.03 29.84
CA LEU A 161 40.27 -1.31 29.59
C LEU A 161 41.17 -0.08 29.77
N VAL A 162 40.65 1.13 29.58
CA VAL A 162 41.43 2.36 29.70
C VAL A 162 41.08 3.07 31.01
N PRO A 163 42.07 3.36 31.89
CA PRO A 163 41.84 4.05 33.15
C PRO A 163 41.12 5.39 32.95
N GLN A 164 40.10 5.65 33.77
CA GLN A 164 39.32 6.88 33.76
C GLN A 164 39.18 7.48 35.16
N GLU A 165 38.95 8.79 35.22
CA GLU A 165 38.53 9.50 36.42
C GLU A 165 37.22 8.92 36.97
N ARG A 166 37.17 8.61 38.27
CA ARG A 166 36.00 7.92 38.88
C ARG A 166 34.70 8.68 38.68
N GLY A 167 34.73 10.01 38.84
CA GLY A 167 33.55 10.86 38.66
C GLY A 167 32.99 10.80 37.24
N PHE A 168 33.86 10.80 36.24
CA PHE A 168 33.46 10.67 34.84
C PHE A 168 32.90 9.27 34.54
N LEU A 169 33.52 8.20 35.06
CA LEU A 169 33.10 6.82 34.81
C LEU A 169 31.63 6.58 35.19
N TYR A 170 31.20 7.03 36.38
CA TYR A 170 29.82 6.84 36.83
C TYR A 170 28.81 7.56 35.92
N LEU A 171 29.09 8.81 35.55
CA LEU A 171 28.23 9.57 34.64
C LEU A 171 28.24 8.96 33.23
N HIS A 172 29.39 8.50 32.74
CA HIS A 172 29.53 7.88 31.44
C HIS A 172 28.67 6.63 31.32
N LEU A 173 28.75 5.72 32.31
CA LEU A 173 27.93 4.51 32.36
C LEU A 173 26.42 4.83 32.48
N LEU A 174 26.05 5.84 33.27
CA LEU A 174 24.67 6.30 33.38
C LEU A 174 24.13 6.78 32.03
N TYR A 175 24.89 7.60 31.31
CA TYR A 175 24.46 8.12 30.00
C TYR A 175 24.43 7.04 28.92
N ILE A 176 25.34 6.05 28.94
CA ILE A 176 25.24 4.87 28.07
C ILE A 176 23.95 4.11 28.35
N LEU A 177 23.66 3.81 29.62
CA LEU A 177 22.44 3.11 30.02
C LEU A 177 21.20 3.89 29.59
N ALA A 178 21.18 5.21 29.80
CA ALA A 178 20.09 6.07 29.39
C ALA A 178 19.91 6.06 27.86
N ALA A 179 20.97 6.30 27.08
CA ALA A 179 20.90 6.33 25.62
C ALA A 179 20.41 4.98 25.04
N PHE A 180 20.90 3.87 25.57
CA PHE A 180 20.51 2.54 25.12
C PHE A 180 19.07 2.19 25.51
N SER A 181 18.67 2.43 26.77
CA SER A 181 17.32 2.11 27.27
C SER A 181 16.23 2.97 26.64
N PHE A 182 16.43 4.28 26.53
CA PHE A 182 15.50 5.16 25.81
C PHE A 182 15.52 4.87 24.30
N GLY A 183 16.68 4.55 23.73
CA GLY A 183 16.80 4.15 22.32
C GLY A 183 15.94 2.93 22.00
N ILE A 184 16.15 1.81 22.69
CA ILE A 184 15.41 0.56 22.43
C ILE A 184 13.91 0.71 22.70
N LEU A 185 13.52 1.45 23.77
CA LEU A 185 12.11 1.74 24.05
C LEU A 185 11.46 2.53 22.91
N ASN A 186 12.12 3.56 22.40
CA ASN A 186 11.62 4.32 21.25
C ASN A 186 11.50 3.45 19.99
N ALA A 187 12.50 2.61 19.71
CA ALA A 187 12.46 1.70 18.57
C ALA A 187 11.27 0.71 18.64
N LEU A 188 10.99 0.17 19.83
CA LEU A 188 9.84 -0.70 20.10
C LEU A 188 8.50 0.03 19.88
N ILE A 189 8.36 1.23 20.45
CA ILE A 189 7.14 2.05 20.31
C ILE A 189 6.91 2.38 18.84
N LEU A 190 7.96 2.81 18.14
CA LEU A 190 7.87 3.23 16.75
C LEU A 190 7.57 2.06 15.81
N GLU A 191 8.16 0.88 16.02
CA GLU A 191 7.81 -0.31 15.23
C GLU A 191 6.35 -0.72 15.44
N LYS A 192 5.91 -0.75 16.70
CA LYS A 192 4.51 -1.06 17.02
C LYS A 192 3.54 -0.05 16.39
N ALA A 193 3.87 1.24 16.45
CA ALA A 193 3.06 2.31 15.83
C ALA A 193 2.95 2.13 14.31
N HIS A 194 4.04 1.83 13.61
CA HIS A 194 4.01 1.58 12.17
C HIS A 194 3.16 0.37 11.79
N LYS A 195 3.30 -0.75 12.53
CA LYS A 195 2.48 -1.95 12.29
C LYS A 195 0.99 -1.67 12.52
N ALA A 196 0.65 -0.93 13.58
CA ALA A 196 -0.72 -0.51 13.85
C ALA A 196 -1.26 0.42 12.75
N MET A 197 -0.47 1.39 12.30
CA MET A 197 -0.83 2.32 11.23
C MET A 197 -1.11 1.60 9.91
N PHE A 198 -0.25 0.65 9.54
CA PHE A 198 -0.46 -0.19 8.35
C PHE A 198 -1.78 -0.98 8.41
N LEU A 199 -2.06 -1.63 9.54
CA LEU A 199 -3.31 -2.38 9.72
C LEU A 199 -4.54 -1.47 9.69
N GLN A 200 -4.45 -0.28 10.28
CA GLN A 200 -5.52 0.70 10.23
C GLN A 200 -5.75 1.22 8.81
N GLN A 201 -4.68 1.51 8.06
CA GLN A 201 -4.78 1.95 6.66
C GLN A 201 -5.44 0.86 5.80
N ARG A 202 -5.07 -0.41 5.96
CA ARG A 202 -5.72 -1.53 5.26
C ARG A 202 -7.19 -1.67 5.62
N ARG A 203 -7.53 -1.53 6.91
CA ARG A 203 -8.93 -1.56 7.36
C ARG A 203 -9.75 -0.40 6.77
N LEU A 204 -9.18 0.80 6.73
CA LEU A 204 -9.82 1.96 6.10
C LEU A 204 -10.00 1.74 4.60
N ALA A 205 -8.98 1.23 3.91
CA ALA A 205 -9.07 0.90 2.49
C ALA A 205 -10.18 -0.13 2.21
N HIS A 206 -10.30 -1.17 3.05
CA HIS A 206 -11.38 -2.15 2.94
C HIS A 206 -12.76 -1.56 3.25
N LEU A 207 -12.90 -0.70 4.26
CA LEU A 207 -14.17 -0.02 4.51
C LEU A 207 -14.53 0.95 3.37
N ALA A 208 -13.52 1.52 2.72
CA ALA A 208 -13.65 2.38 1.58
C ALA A 208 -13.73 1.64 0.24
N SER A 209 -13.79 0.30 0.21
CA SER A 209 -13.90 -0.47 -1.05
C SER A 209 -15.35 -0.81 -1.42
N VAL A 210 -16.28 -0.65 -0.48
CA VAL A 210 -17.71 -0.93 -0.68
C VAL A 210 -18.54 0.35 -0.75
N ASP A 211 -19.64 0.30 -1.48
CA ASP A 211 -20.66 1.34 -1.48
C ASP A 211 -21.44 1.25 -0.15
N GLY A 212 -21.45 2.35 0.61
CA GLY A 212 -22.02 2.38 1.97
C GLY A 212 -23.54 2.14 2.03
N LEU A 213 -24.26 2.28 0.92
CA LEU A 213 -25.70 2.04 0.86
C LEU A 213 -26.04 0.58 0.54
N THR A 214 -25.38 0.00 -0.45
CA THR A 214 -25.70 -1.32 -1.02
C THR A 214 -24.80 -2.45 -0.52
N GLY A 215 -23.61 -2.12 0.00
CA GLY A 215 -22.59 -3.08 0.40
C GLY A 215 -21.95 -3.85 -0.76
N LEU A 216 -22.22 -3.47 -2.01
CA LEU A 216 -21.48 -3.95 -3.19
C LEU A 216 -20.14 -3.24 -3.30
N TRP A 217 -19.28 -3.66 -4.22
CA TRP A 217 -18.09 -2.89 -4.54
C TRP A 217 -18.47 -1.47 -4.98
N ASN A 218 -17.74 -0.47 -4.52
CA ASN A 218 -17.91 0.87 -5.06
C ASN A 218 -17.25 0.98 -6.44
N ARG A 219 -17.52 2.10 -7.12
CA ARG A 219 -16.95 2.42 -8.43
C ARG A 219 -15.45 2.17 -8.52
N HIS A 220 -14.67 2.71 -7.58
CA HIS A 220 -13.22 2.59 -7.63
C HIS A 220 -12.77 1.13 -7.57
N THR A 221 -13.40 0.34 -6.70
CA THR A 221 -13.01 -1.06 -6.48
C THR A 221 -13.45 -1.94 -7.64
N ILE A 222 -14.68 -1.79 -8.15
CA ILE A 222 -15.14 -2.62 -9.29
C ILE A 222 -14.35 -2.30 -10.58
N GLU A 223 -13.93 -1.05 -10.78
CA GLU A 223 -13.07 -0.70 -11.91
C GLU A 223 -11.67 -1.31 -11.77
N ALA A 224 -11.07 -1.29 -10.57
CA ALA A 224 -9.77 -1.91 -10.32
C ALA A 224 -9.81 -3.43 -10.49
N LEU A 225 -10.85 -4.09 -9.97
CA LEU A 225 -11.01 -5.53 -10.15
C LEU A 225 -11.26 -5.91 -11.62
N PHE A 226 -11.92 -5.04 -12.40
CA PHE A 226 -12.04 -5.25 -13.83
C PHE A 226 -10.66 -5.17 -14.54
N ASP A 227 -9.80 -4.22 -14.16
CA ASP A 227 -8.43 -4.14 -14.70
C ASP A 227 -7.63 -5.42 -14.37
N GLU A 228 -7.72 -5.92 -13.13
CA GLU A 228 -7.08 -7.19 -12.73
C GLU A 228 -7.56 -8.38 -13.57
N GLU A 229 -8.87 -8.47 -13.82
CA GLU A 229 -9.44 -9.54 -14.64
C GLU A 229 -9.08 -9.38 -16.14
N CYS A 230 -8.91 -8.17 -16.66
CA CYS A 230 -8.40 -7.93 -18.01
C CYS A 230 -6.97 -8.47 -18.18
N GLU A 231 -6.09 -8.19 -17.21
CA GLU A 231 -4.72 -8.72 -17.19
C GLU A 231 -4.72 -10.26 -17.11
N ARG A 232 -5.57 -10.82 -16.26
CA ARG A 232 -5.73 -12.28 -16.12
C ARG A 232 -6.23 -12.92 -17.41
N ALA A 233 -7.30 -12.38 -18.00
CA ALA A 233 -7.87 -12.87 -19.26
C ALA A 233 -6.86 -12.80 -20.41
N SER A 234 -6.10 -11.70 -20.51
CA SER A 234 -5.02 -11.55 -21.50
C SER A 234 -3.92 -12.59 -21.30
N ARG A 235 -3.51 -12.84 -20.05
CA ARG A 235 -2.45 -13.81 -19.73
C ARG A 235 -2.84 -15.26 -20.03
N TYR A 236 -4.08 -15.64 -19.73
CA TYR A 236 -4.53 -17.04 -19.81
C TYR A 236 -5.38 -17.33 -21.05
N GLY A 237 -5.74 -16.33 -21.84
CA GLY A 237 -6.59 -16.48 -23.02
C GLY A 237 -8.02 -16.89 -22.69
N THR A 238 -8.53 -16.53 -21.51
CA THR A 238 -9.89 -16.86 -21.08
C THR A 238 -10.88 -15.77 -21.50
N PRO A 239 -12.16 -16.10 -21.78
CA PRO A 239 -13.15 -15.09 -22.11
C PRO A 239 -13.50 -14.24 -20.88
N LEU A 240 -13.75 -12.95 -21.08
CA LEU A 240 -14.16 -12.01 -20.05
C LEU A 240 -15.27 -11.13 -20.62
N SER A 241 -16.36 -10.98 -19.89
CA SER A 241 -17.48 -10.12 -20.31
C SER A 241 -17.91 -9.19 -19.19
N VAL A 242 -18.58 -8.10 -19.57
CA VAL A 242 -19.15 -7.14 -18.63
C VAL A 242 -20.60 -6.81 -18.96
N ILE A 243 -21.37 -6.51 -17.92
CA ILE A 243 -22.75 -6.03 -18.02
C ILE A 243 -22.81 -4.69 -17.30
N LEU A 244 -23.24 -3.65 -18.02
CA LEU A 244 -23.63 -2.38 -17.44
C LEU A 244 -25.15 -2.35 -17.29
N LEU A 245 -25.63 -2.04 -16.09
CA LEU A 245 -27.04 -2.07 -15.71
C LEU A 245 -27.46 -0.72 -15.15
N ASP A 246 -28.64 -0.25 -15.54
CA ASP A 246 -29.27 0.95 -14.98
C ASP A 246 -30.74 0.71 -14.68
N ILE A 247 -31.20 1.15 -13.50
CA ILE A 247 -32.59 0.99 -13.07
C ILE A 247 -33.48 1.97 -13.83
N ASP A 248 -34.44 1.43 -14.57
CA ASP A 248 -35.33 2.21 -15.40
C ASP A 248 -36.24 3.12 -14.56
N HIS A 249 -36.29 4.40 -14.94
CA HIS A 249 -37.13 5.41 -14.29
C HIS A 249 -36.87 5.61 -12.78
N PHE A 250 -35.66 5.32 -12.29
CA PHE A 250 -35.34 5.45 -10.86
C PHE A 250 -35.61 6.84 -10.27
N LYS A 251 -35.36 7.91 -11.05
CA LYS A 251 -35.73 9.27 -10.64
C LYS A 251 -37.23 9.40 -10.31
N GLN A 252 -38.13 8.77 -11.08
CA GLN A 252 -39.56 8.81 -10.81
C GLN A 252 -39.93 8.08 -9.52
N VAL A 253 -39.20 7.01 -9.18
CA VAL A 253 -39.37 6.31 -7.89
C VAL A 253 -39.03 7.26 -6.74
N ASN A 254 -37.91 7.98 -6.84
CA ASN A 254 -37.51 8.99 -5.84
C ASN A 254 -38.54 10.13 -5.76
N ASP A 255 -38.96 10.67 -6.90
CA ASP A 255 -39.90 11.80 -6.96
C ASP A 255 -41.27 11.44 -6.37
N LYS A 256 -41.74 10.20 -6.57
CA LYS A 256 -43.06 9.73 -6.12
C LYS A 256 -43.06 9.20 -4.68
N HIS A 257 -42.00 8.50 -4.27
CA HIS A 257 -41.97 7.75 -3.01
C HIS A 257 -40.94 8.27 -2.00
N GLY A 258 -40.13 9.26 -2.40
CA GLY A 258 -39.05 9.82 -1.59
C GLY A 258 -37.77 8.98 -1.59
N HIS A 259 -36.65 9.63 -1.28
CA HIS A 259 -35.32 9.03 -1.31
C HIS A 259 -35.15 7.80 -0.40
N ILE A 260 -35.84 7.74 0.74
CA ILE A 260 -35.78 6.57 1.63
C ILE A 260 -36.29 5.30 0.93
N VAL A 261 -37.33 5.41 0.09
CA VAL A 261 -37.84 4.29 -0.69
C VAL A 261 -36.89 3.97 -1.84
N GLY A 262 -36.35 4.97 -2.52
CA GLY A 262 -35.30 4.75 -3.54
C GLY A 262 -34.07 4.02 -3.01
N ASP A 263 -33.60 4.39 -1.81
CA ASP A 263 -32.51 3.71 -1.11
C ASP A 263 -32.84 2.24 -0.81
N SER A 264 -34.09 1.97 -0.41
CA SER A 264 -34.60 0.61 -0.20
C SER A 264 -34.65 -0.19 -1.51
N VAL A 265 -35.01 0.44 -2.63
CA VAL A 265 -34.98 -0.19 -3.96
C VAL A 265 -33.54 -0.55 -4.34
N LEU A 266 -32.59 0.38 -4.18
CA LEU A 266 -31.16 0.12 -4.46
C LEU A 266 -30.59 -1.03 -3.64
N LYS A 267 -30.94 -1.13 -2.35
CA LYS A 267 -30.54 -2.26 -1.49
C LYS A 267 -31.10 -3.60 -1.96
N GLN A 268 -32.37 -3.62 -2.38
CA GLN A 268 -33.01 -4.84 -2.90
C GLN A 268 -32.41 -5.26 -4.25
N PHE A 269 -32.16 -4.32 -5.15
CA PHE A 269 -31.41 -4.58 -6.38
C PHE A 269 -30.04 -5.19 -6.08
N ALA A 270 -29.29 -4.59 -5.15
CA ALA A 270 -27.98 -5.07 -4.78
C ALA A 270 -27.99 -6.50 -4.21
N SER A 271 -28.97 -6.83 -3.35
CA SER A 271 -29.12 -8.19 -2.85
C SER A 271 -29.44 -9.16 -3.99
N LEU A 272 -30.41 -8.81 -4.84
CA LEU A 272 -30.81 -9.64 -5.97
C LEU A 272 -29.64 -9.92 -6.91
N LEU A 273 -28.85 -8.91 -7.27
CA LEU A 273 -27.67 -9.08 -8.11
C LEU A 273 -26.67 -10.04 -7.44
N ARG A 274 -26.35 -9.81 -6.15
CA ARG A 274 -25.39 -10.65 -5.42
C ARG A 274 -25.85 -12.11 -5.32
N ASP A 275 -27.13 -12.34 -5.07
CA ASP A 275 -27.69 -13.68 -4.83
C ASP A 275 -27.86 -14.50 -6.12
N ASN A 276 -27.82 -13.85 -7.29
CA ASN A 276 -28.00 -14.48 -8.61
C ASN A 276 -26.71 -14.55 -9.44
N LEU A 277 -25.58 -14.11 -8.88
CA LEU A 277 -24.25 -14.16 -9.51
C LEU A 277 -23.38 -15.24 -8.86
N ARG A 278 -22.37 -15.73 -9.58
CA ARG A 278 -21.42 -16.73 -9.07
C ARG A 278 -20.46 -16.07 -8.07
N SER A 279 -19.82 -16.88 -7.23
CA SER A 279 -18.83 -16.37 -6.26
C SER A 279 -17.61 -15.70 -6.91
N VAL A 280 -17.31 -16.03 -8.17
CA VAL A 280 -16.22 -15.45 -8.97
C VAL A 280 -16.65 -14.20 -9.74
N ASP A 281 -17.96 -14.01 -9.92
CA ASP A 281 -18.49 -12.83 -10.59
C ASP A 281 -18.42 -11.65 -9.61
N GLN A 282 -18.10 -10.48 -10.14
CA GLN A 282 -17.94 -9.27 -9.34
C GLN A 282 -19.02 -8.28 -9.71
N VAL A 283 -19.61 -7.64 -8.70
CA VAL A 283 -20.65 -6.64 -8.89
C VAL A 283 -20.37 -5.42 -8.04
N GLY A 284 -20.49 -4.25 -8.66
CA GLY A 284 -20.30 -2.96 -8.01
C GLY A 284 -21.29 -1.90 -8.47
N ARG A 285 -21.50 -0.89 -7.63
CA ARG A 285 -22.31 0.29 -7.94
C ARG A 285 -21.41 1.42 -8.42
N LEU A 286 -21.65 1.90 -9.64
CA LEU A 286 -20.88 3.00 -10.23
C LEU A 286 -21.29 4.36 -9.66
N GLY A 287 -22.57 4.51 -9.31
CA GLY A 287 -23.15 5.74 -8.78
C GLY A 287 -24.63 5.82 -9.14
N GLY A 288 -25.42 6.58 -8.37
CA GLY A 288 -26.87 6.70 -8.63
C GLY A 288 -27.55 5.33 -8.71
N GLU A 289 -28.16 5.04 -9.85
CA GLU A 289 -28.86 3.81 -10.20
C GLU A 289 -28.07 2.84 -11.10
N GLU A 290 -26.77 3.09 -11.30
CA GLU A 290 -25.91 2.35 -12.24
C GLU A 290 -25.05 1.28 -11.54
N PHE A 291 -25.00 0.09 -12.12
CA PHE A 291 -24.24 -1.06 -11.64
C PHE A 291 -23.38 -1.65 -12.76
N LEU A 292 -22.19 -2.14 -12.39
CA LEU A 292 -21.28 -2.87 -13.27
C LEU A 292 -21.10 -4.28 -12.73
N ILE A 293 -21.21 -5.26 -13.63
CA ILE A 293 -20.95 -6.66 -13.36
C ILE A 293 -19.79 -7.11 -14.26
N VAL A 294 -18.76 -7.71 -13.65
CA VAL A 294 -17.62 -8.31 -14.32
C VAL A 294 -17.76 -9.82 -14.23
N LEU A 295 -17.67 -10.51 -15.37
CA LEU A 295 -17.90 -11.94 -15.51
C LEU A 295 -16.64 -12.62 -16.04
N PRO A 296 -15.71 -13.04 -15.15
CA PRO A 296 -14.55 -13.83 -15.54
C PRO A 296 -14.95 -15.13 -16.21
N GLU A 297 -14.10 -15.61 -17.13
CA GLU A 297 -14.26 -16.90 -17.80
C GLU A 297 -15.65 -17.07 -18.47
N THR A 298 -16.22 -15.96 -18.95
CA THR A 298 -17.58 -15.90 -19.49
C THR A 298 -17.59 -15.23 -20.87
N ASP A 299 -18.06 -15.96 -21.88
CA ASP A 299 -18.21 -15.43 -23.24
C ASP A 299 -19.46 -14.56 -23.41
N LEU A 300 -19.60 -13.92 -24.59
CA LEU A 300 -20.70 -13.00 -24.86
C LEU A 300 -22.10 -13.62 -24.76
N LEU A 301 -22.26 -14.89 -25.18
CA LEU A 301 -23.55 -15.58 -25.14
C LEU A 301 -23.93 -15.92 -23.69
N GLN A 302 -22.97 -16.40 -22.91
CA GLN A 302 -23.14 -16.70 -21.50
C GLN A 302 -23.44 -15.42 -20.70
N ALA A 303 -22.77 -14.31 -21.01
CA ALA A 303 -23.04 -13.01 -20.40
C ALA A 303 -24.45 -12.50 -20.75
N GLN A 304 -24.90 -12.67 -21.99
CA GLN A 304 -26.27 -12.33 -22.40
C GLN A 304 -27.31 -13.20 -21.66
N ALA A 305 -27.03 -14.49 -21.47
CA ALA A 305 -27.89 -15.38 -20.70
C ALA A 305 -27.97 -14.97 -19.21
N ALA A 306 -26.83 -14.60 -18.61
CA ALA A 306 -26.79 -14.07 -17.25
C ALA A 306 -27.60 -12.76 -17.12
N ALA A 307 -27.44 -11.83 -18.07
CA ALA A 307 -28.26 -10.62 -18.12
C ALA A 307 -29.76 -10.92 -18.24
N SER A 308 -30.13 -11.92 -19.04
CA SER A 308 -31.53 -12.35 -19.23
C SER A 308 -32.13 -12.91 -17.93
N LEU A 309 -31.38 -13.73 -17.21
CA LEU A 309 -31.79 -14.23 -15.90
C LEU A 309 -32.00 -13.08 -14.91
N LEU A 310 -31.05 -12.14 -14.83
CA LEU A 310 -31.16 -10.99 -13.93
C LEU A 310 -32.36 -10.10 -14.30
N GLN A 311 -32.59 -9.84 -15.59
CA GLN A 311 -33.73 -9.08 -16.07
C GLN A 311 -35.06 -9.71 -15.64
N GLU A 312 -35.20 -11.03 -15.82
CA GLU A 312 -36.41 -11.77 -15.43
C GLU A 312 -36.64 -11.67 -13.91
N ARG A 313 -35.59 -11.90 -13.11
CA ARG A 313 -35.65 -11.82 -11.65
C ARG A 313 -36.00 -10.42 -11.16
N ILE A 314 -35.41 -9.38 -11.74
CA ILE A 314 -35.69 -7.98 -11.42
C ILE A 314 -37.14 -7.65 -11.74
N SER A 315 -37.61 -8.03 -12.94
CA SER A 315 -38.98 -7.72 -13.39
C SER A 315 -40.04 -8.44 -12.55
N ALA A 316 -39.71 -9.62 -12.01
CA ALA A 316 -40.61 -10.39 -11.16
C ALA A 316 -40.61 -9.94 -9.69
N LEU A 317 -39.60 -9.19 -9.24
CA LEU A 317 -39.53 -8.72 -7.86
C LEU A 317 -40.51 -7.57 -7.61
N ASP A 318 -41.27 -7.68 -6.52
CA ASP A 318 -42.04 -6.55 -5.98
C ASP A 318 -41.15 -5.76 -5.01
N PHE A 319 -40.72 -4.57 -5.43
CA PHE A 319 -39.89 -3.71 -4.61
C PHE A 319 -40.78 -2.96 -3.63
N ALA A 320 -40.82 -3.45 -2.38
CA ALA A 320 -41.71 -2.95 -1.33
C ALA A 320 -41.90 -1.41 -1.37
N ARG A 321 -43.17 -0.96 -1.43
CA ARG A 321 -43.62 0.44 -1.56
C ARG A 321 -43.39 1.12 -2.92
N ALA A 322 -42.43 0.66 -3.73
CA ALA A 322 -42.17 1.16 -5.09
C ALA A 322 -42.91 0.35 -6.17
N GLY A 323 -43.31 -0.90 -5.87
CA GLY A 323 -43.95 -1.81 -6.82
C GLY A 323 -42.93 -2.46 -7.75
N HIS A 324 -43.34 -2.78 -8.99
CA HIS A 324 -42.43 -3.37 -9.98
C HIS A 324 -41.48 -2.34 -10.57
N CYS A 325 -40.19 -2.65 -10.52
CA CYS A 325 -39.13 -1.89 -11.19
C CYS A 325 -38.51 -2.75 -12.31
N THR A 326 -37.92 -2.10 -13.30
CA THR A 326 -37.23 -2.78 -14.41
C THR A 326 -35.83 -2.18 -14.58
N ALA A 327 -35.00 -2.83 -15.38
CA ALA A 327 -33.66 -2.34 -15.67
C ALA A 327 -33.30 -2.55 -17.15
N SER A 328 -32.45 -1.65 -17.64
CA SER A 328 -31.84 -1.76 -18.96
C SER A 328 -30.41 -2.29 -18.82
N PHE A 329 -29.97 -3.10 -19.79
CA PHE A 329 -28.69 -3.81 -19.74
C PHE A 329 -27.90 -3.58 -21.03
N GLY A 330 -26.64 -3.19 -20.88
CA GLY A 330 -25.63 -3.16 -21.94
C GLY A 330 -24.60 -4.25 -21.74
N VAL A 331 -24.48 -5.19 -22.67
CA VAL A 331 -23.61 -6.37 -22.56
C VAL A 331 -22.52 -6.33 -23.62
N THR A 332 -21.29 -6.63 -23.21
CA THR A 332 -20.16 -6.76 -24.12
C THR A 332 -19.11 -7.73 -23.59
N GLN A 333 -18.33 -8.32 -24.50
CA GLN A 333 -17.14 -9.11 -24.20
C GLN A 333 -15.88 -8.23 -24.33
N TYR A 334 -14.87 -8.47 -23.49
CA TYR A 334 -13.53 -7.87 -23.54
C TYR A 334 -12.66 -8.56 -24.59
N HIS A 335 -11.71 -7.83 -25.17
CA HIS A 335 -10.66 -8.36 -26.03
C HIS A 335 -9.27 -7.91 -25.53
N PRO A 336 -8.23 -8.78 -25.56
CA PRO A 336 -6.90 -8.45 -25.04
C PRO A 336 -6.25 -7.19 -25.63
N ASP A 337 -6.62 -6.82 -26.86
CA ASP A 337 -6.12 -5.61 -27.54
C ASP A 337 -6.92 -4.34 -27.22
N GLU A 338 -7.79 -4.38 -26.21
CA GLU A 338 -8.63 -3.25 -25.81
C GLU A 338 -8.30 -2.78 -24.40
N GLU A 339 -8.25 -1.47 -24.21
CA GLU A 339 -8.22 -0.89 -22.87
C GLU A 339 -9.60 -0.97 -22.21
N ARG A 340 -9.64 -1.07 -20.88
CA ARG A 340 -10.88 -1.09 -20.08
C ARG A 340 -11.87 -0.01 -20.50
N LEU A 341 -11.39 1.23 -20.71
CA LEU A 341 -12.25 2.37 -21.06
C LEU A 341 -13.01 2.13 -22.36
N VAL A 342 -12.39 1.47 -23.34
CA VAL A 342 -13.03 1.12 -24.62
C VAL A 342 -14.19 0.14 -24.38
N VAL A 343 -13.97 -0.86 -23.53
CA VAL A 343 -14.98 -1.88 -23.21
C VAL A 343 -16.14 -1.27 -22.42
N ILE A 344 -15.87 -0.42 -21.42
CA ILE A 344 -16.91 0.29 -20.67
C ILE A 344 -17.73 1.21 -21.59
N ASN A 345 -17.08 1.98 -22.47
CA ASN A 345 -17.78 2.82 -23.45
C ASN A 345 -18.65 1.99 -24.40
N ARG A 346 -18.22 0.78 -24.76
CA ARG A 346 -19.03 -0.14 -25.57
C ARG A 346 -20.24 -0.66 -24.81
N ALA A 347 -20.09 -1.01 -23.53
CA ALA A 347 -21.19 -1.40 -22.65
C ALA A 347 -22.20 -0.24 -22.47
N ASP A 348 -21.72 0.98 -22.26
CA ASP A 348 -22.54 2.19 -22.14
C ASP A 348 -23.35 2.47 -23.42
N ARG A 349 -22.71 2.38 -24.59
CA ARG A 349 -23.43 2.51 -25.87
C ARG A 349 -24.50 1.44 -26.06
N ALA A 350 -24.27 0.22 -25.55
CA ALA A 350 -25.27 -0.83 -25.57
C ALA A 350 -26.44 -0.50 -24.63
N LEU A 351 -26.14 -0.07 -23.39
CA LEU A 351 -27.13 0.35 -22.41
C LEU A 351 -27.97 1.54 -22.90
N TYR A 352 -27.34 2.52 -23.54
CA TYR A 352 -28.03 3.65 -24.17
C TYR A 352 -29.02 3.18 -25.23
N LYS A 353 -28.65 2.21 -26.08
CA LYS A 353 -29.57 1.60 -27.05
C LYS A 353 -30.73 0.89 -26.36
N ALA A 354 -30.49 0.23 -25.24
CA ALA A 354 -31.54 -0.45 -24.48
C ALA A 354 -32.58 0.55 -23.98
N LYS A 355 -32.12 1.67 -23.41
CA LYS A 355 -32.97 2.79 -22.98
C LYS A 355 -33.74 3.41 -24.16
N ALA A 356 -33.07 3.66 -25.27
CA ALA A 356 -33.67 4.28 -26.46
C ALA A 356 -34.74 3.40 -27.14
N LYS A 357 -34.59 2.07 -27.08
CA LYS A 357 -35.54 1.11 -27.66
C LYS A 357 -36.71 0.73 -26.74
N GLY A 358 -36.93 1.49 -25.67
CA GLY A 358 -38.08 1.31 -24.79
C GLY A 358 -37.79 0.61 -23.46
N ARG A 359 -36.53 0.56 -23.02
CA ARG A 359 -36.12 0.08 -21.68
C ARG A 359 -36.48 -1.38 -21.44
N ASN A 360 -36.29 -1.86 -20.20
CA ASN A 360 -36.49 -3.24 -19.77
C ASN A 360 -35.99 -4.26 -20.80
N ARG A 361 -34.71 -4.17 -21.19
CA ARG A 361 -34.14 -5.01 -22.23
C ARG A 361 -32.64 -5.08 -22.17
N ILE A 362 -32.12 -6.05 -22.90
CA ILE A 362 -30.71 -6.31 -23.08
C ILE A 362 -30.31 -5.92 -24.49
N GLU A 363 -29.31 -5.07 -24.60
CA GLU A 363 -28.64 -4.81 -25.87
C GLU A 363 -27.20 -5.29 -25.76
N VAL A 364 -26.78 -6.02 -26.79
CA VAL A 364 -25.43 -6.55 -26.89
C VAL A 364 -24.67 -5.71 -27.90
N MET A 365 -23.45 -5.29 -27.55
CA MET A 365 -22.54 -4.68 -28.51
C MET A 365 -21.28 -5.56 -28.61
N PRO A 366 -21.10 -6.29 -29.73
CA PRO A 366 -19.96 -7.19 -29.89
C PRO A 366 -18.65 -6.40 -30.00
N CYS A 367 -17.54 -7.08 -29.73
CA CYS A 367 -16.21 -6.52 -29.93
C CYS A 367 -16.01 -6.06 -31.38
N THR A 368 -15.35 -4.91 -31.55
CA THR A 368 -15.09 -4.29 -32.85
C THR A 368 -13.69 -4.58 -33.39
N VAL A 369 -12.87 -5.36 -32.67
CA VAL A 369 -11.53 -5.76 -33.12
C VAL A 369 -11.63 -6.76 -34.27
N ASP A 370 -10.92 -6.48 -35.36
CA ASP A 370 -10.89 -7.30 -36.57
C ASP A 370 -10.38 -8.71 -36.27
N GLY A 371 -11.14 -9.74 -36.68
CA GLY A 371 -10.77 -11.15 -36.47
C GLY A 371 -11.25 -11.77 -35.16
N CYS A 372 -12.02 -11.06 -34.33
CA CYS A 372 -12.62 -11.61 -33.11
C CYS A 372 -13.71 -12.67 -33.41
N LYS A 373 -13.30 -13.93 -33.60
CA LYS A 373 -14.21 -15.08 -33.90
C LYS A 373 -15.34 -15.30 -32.88
N PRO A 374 -15.14 -15.13 -31.55
CA PRO A 374 -16.21 -15.32 -30.56
C PRO A 374 -17.37 -14.33 -30.70
N CYS A 375 -17.07 -13.10 -31.14
CA CYS A 375 -18.06 -12.02 -31.28
C CYS A 375 -18.76 -12.00 -32.66
N ALA A 376 -18.14 -12.60 -33.69
CA ALA A 376 -18.62 -12.55 -35.08
C ALA A 376 -19.95 -13.29 -35.31
N ALA A 377 -20.32 -14.24 -34.45
CA ALA A 377 -21.56 -15.01 -34.56
C ALA A 377 -22.83 -14.22 -34.14
N ILE A 378 -22.67 -13.10 -33.43
CA ILE A 378 -23.77 -12.32 -32.81
C ILE A 378 -24.00 -10.97 -33.53
N ALA A 379 -23.09 -10.57 -34.43
CA ALA A 379 -23.30 -9.39 -35.25
C ALA A 379 -24.52 -9.58 -36.18
N PRO A 380 -25.47 -8.62 -36.25
CA PRO A 380 -26.54 -8.70 -37.25
C PRO A 380 -25.90 -8.75 -38.63
N ARG A 381 -26.20 -9.79 -39.42
CA ARG A 381 -25.76 -9.89 -40.82
C ARG A 381 -26.16 -8.58 -41.50
N ARG A 382 -25.18 -7.82 -42.00
CA ARG A 382 -25.45 -6.66 -42.84
C ARG A 382 -26.36 -7.13 -43.97
N SER A 383 -27.56 -6.56 -44.06
CA SER A 383 -28.46 -6.79 -45.18
C SER A 383 -27.76 -6.31 -46.45
N GLY A 384 -27.23 -7.26 -47.21
CA GLY A 384 -26.67 -6.99 -48.53
C GLY A 384 -27.75 -6.40 -49.41
N THR A 385 -27.51 -5.18 -49.87
CA THR A 385 -28.16 -4.59 -51.04
C THR A 385 -28.11 -5.58 -52.19
N LEU A 386 -29.25 -6.20 -52.51
CA LEU A 386 -29.46 -6.82 -53.80
C LEU A 386 -29.61 -5.70 -54.83
N ASN A 387 -28.50 -5.36 -55.47
CA ASN A 387 -28.54 -4.83 -56.83
C ASN A 387 -29.07 -5.93 -57.74
N ARG A 388 -30.25 -5.73 -58.32
CA ARG A 388 -30.57 -6.06 -59.71
C ARG A 388 -31.80 -5.29 -60.16
#